data_AF-A0A345GZ54-F1
#
_entry.id   AF-A0A345GZ54-F1
#
_cell.length_a   1.000
_cell.length_b   1.000
_cell.length_c   1.000
_cell.angle_alpha   90.00
_cell.angle_beta   90.00
_cell.angle_gamma   90.00
#
_symmetry.space_group_name_H-M   'P 1'
#
loop_
_entity.id
_entity.type
_entity.pdbx_description
1 polymer ?
#
loop_
_entity_poly.entity_id
_entity_poly.type
_entity_poly.pdbx_seq_one_letter_code
_entity_poly.pdbx_strand_id
1 'polypeptide(L)'
;MDEFRFRLLDTSGTVILSSSKHYVSEALAFAALQNAVHHYLHTTNGIDIKESSNGKWYFNVVDGQHNIVARRIEYFETQVLCQAEIDRVRTILETN
;
A
#
# COMPACT_ATOMS: atom_id res chain seq x y z
N MET A 1 -15.82 -7.71 19.20
CA MET A 1 -16.10 -6.61 18.26
C MET A 1 -15.43 -6.97 16.96
N ASP A 2 -16.08 -6.71 15.83
CA ASP A 2 -15.50 -7.01 14.52
C ASP A 2 -14.42 -5.99 14.19
N GLU A 3 -13.30 -6.47 13.66
CA GLU A 3 -12.18 -5.66 13.22
C GLU A 3 -12.03 -5.77 11.70
N PHE A 4 -12.20 -4.64 11.01
CA PHE A 4 -12.17 -4.56 9.56
C PHE A 4 -10.78 -4.21 9.05
N ARG A 5 -10.40 -4.81 7.92
CA ARG A 5 -9.18 -4.49 7.17
C ARG A 5 -9.51 -4.49 5.69
N PHE A 6 -8.82 -3.63 4.94
CA PHE A 6 -8.89 -3.69 3.48
C PHE A 6 -7.63 -4.36 2.93
N ARG A 7 -7.83 -5.06 1.81
CA ARG A 7 -6.78 -5.49 0.90
C ARG A 7 -7.21 -5.10 -0.49
N LEU A 8 -6.35 -4.38 -1.18
CA LEU A 8 -6.52 -4.13 -2.60
C LEU A 8 -5.86 -5.27 -3.36
N LEU A 9 -6.61 -5.87 -4.27
CA LEU A 9 -6.16 -6.97 -5.11
C LEU A 9 -6.01 -6.47 -6.54
N ASP A 10 -5.02 -6.98 -7.26
CA ASP A 10 -5.05 -6.87 -8.72
C ASP A 10 -5.99 -7.91 -9.34
N THR A 11 -6.14 -7.88 -10.66
CA THR A 11 -7.05 -8.76 -11.41
C THR A 11 -6.69 -10.24 -11.32
N SER A 12 -5.45 -10.58 -10.91
CA SER A 12 -5.03 -11.95 -10.64
C SER A 12 -5.37 -12.44 -9.23
N GLY A 13 -5.88 -11.55 -8.37
CA GLY A 13 -6.11 -11.82 -6.96
C GLY A 13 -4.88 -11.58 -6.08
N THR A 14 -3.80 -11.00 -6.62
CA THR A 14 -2.59 -10.70 -5.84
C THR A 14 -2.82 -9.45 -4.99
N VAL A 15 -2.47 -9.51 -3.71
CA VAL A 15 -2.59 -8.35 -2.81
C VAL A 15 -1.54 -7.29 -3.16
N ILE A 16 -2.00 -6.13 -3.61
CA ILE A 16 -1.11 -5.02 -3.96
C ILE A 16 -0.91 -4.02 -2.82
N LEU A 17 -1.94 -3.78 -2.01
CA LEU A 17 -1.89 -2.95 -0.81
C LEU A 17 -2.74 -3.55 0.30
N SER A 18 -2.32 -3.36 1.54
CA SER A 18 -3.12 -3.71 2.71
C SER A 18 -3.15 -2.58 3.74
N SER A 19 -4.26 -2.49 4.47
CA SER A 19 -4.41 -1.58 5.60
C SER A 19 -3.29 -1.73 6.62
N SER A 20 -2.75 -0.61 7.12
CA SER A 20 -1.73 -0.59 8.17
C SER A 20 -2.25 -0.92 9.58
N LYS A 21 -3.57 -0.84 9.78
CA LYS A 21 -4.27 -1.07 11.06
C LYS A 21 -5.65 -1.70 10.83
N HIS A 22 -6.30 -2.11 11.92
CA HIS A 22 -7.71 -2.50 11.92
C HIS A 22 -8.62 -1.29 12.09
N TYR A 23 -9.85 -1.42 11.60
CA TYR A 23 -10.90 -0.40 11.69
C TYR A 23 -12.11 -0.97 12.41
N VAL A 24 -12.82 -0.12 13.15
CA VAL A 24 -14.01 -0.52 13.94
C VAL A 24 -15.28 -0.62 13.10
N SER A 25 -15.23 -0.21 11.82
CA SER A 25 -16.35 -0.34 10.89
C SER A 25 -15.86 -0.49 9.45
N GLU A 26 -16.69 -1.12 8.61
CA GLU A 26 -16.47 -1.25 7.18
C GLU A 26 -16.35 0.12 6.49
N ALA A 27 -17.21 1.08 6.86
CA ALA A 27 -17.16 2.44 6.31
C ALA A 27 -15.81 3.12 6.55
N LEU A 28 -15.21 2.93 7.73
CA LEU A 28 -13.88 3.46 8.03
C LEU A 28 -12.78 2.71 7.25
N ALA A 29 -12.91 1.40 7.06
CA ALA A 29 -11.98 0.62 6.25
C ALA A 29 -12.04 1.04 4.77
N PHE A 30 -13.23 1.31 4.24
CA PHE A 30 -13.42 1.78 2.87
C PHE A 30 -12.87 3.20 2.68
N ALA A 31 -13.15 4.13 3.59
CA ALA A 31 -12.59 5.48 3.53
C ALA A 31 -11.05 5.45 3.58
N ALA A 32 -10.48 4.56 4.40
CA ALA A 32 -9.04 4.37 4.46
C ALA A 32 -8.44 3.76 3.19
N LEU A 33 -9.16 2.87 2.51
CA LEU A 33 -8.77 2.36 1.19
C LEU A 33 -8.70 3.49 0.17
N GLN A 34 -9.73 4.33 0.10
CA GLN A 34 -9.74 5.49 -0.80
C GLN A 34 -8.59 6.45 -0.50
N ASN A 35 -8.32 6.70 0.79
CA ASN A 35 -7.21 7.54 1.22
C ASN A 35 -5.84 6.95 0.81
N ALA A 36 -5.67 5.64 0.94
CA ALA A 36 -4.44 4.97 0.52
C ALA A 36 -4.20 5.09 -1.00
N VAL A 37 -5.23 4.88 -1.82
CA VAL A 37 -5.13 5.05 -3.28
C VAL A 37 -4.81 6.50 -3.64
N HIS A 38 -5.50 7.46 -3.01
CA HIS A 38 -5.24 8.88 -3.22
C HIS A 38 -3.78 9.26 -2.95
N HIS A 39 -3.25 8.86 -1.79
CA HIS A 39 -1.87 9.16 -1.42
C HIS A 39 -0.85 8.45 -2.30
N TYR A 40 -1.12 7.21 -2.71
CA TYR A 40 -0.28 6.48 -3.65
C TYR A 40 -0.10 7.25 -4.97
N LEU A 41 -1.21 7.73 -5.54
CA LEU A 41 -1.22 8.35 -6.86
C LEU A 41 -0.77 9.80 -6.86
N HIS A 42 -1.16 10.57 -5.85
CA HIS A 42 -1.15 12.03 -5.93
C HIS A 42 -0.22 12.73 -4.93
N THR A 43 0.27 12.04 -3.90
CA THR A 43 1.17 12.67 -2.93
C THR A 43 2.60 12.60 -3.41
N THR A 44 3.24 13.77 -3.55
CA THR A 44 4.69 13.85 -3.78
C THR A 44 5.41 13.13 -2.65
N ASN A 45 6.28 12.16 -2.98
CA ASN A 45 6.93 11.28 -2.01
C ASN A 45 5.94 10.48 -1.14
N GLY A 46 4.74 10.16 -1.65
CA GLY A 46 3.73 9.33 -0.98
C GLY A 46 4.12 7.85 -0.87
N ILE A 47 5.27 7.45 -1.40
CA ILE A 47 5.81 6.09 -1.32
C ILE A 47 7.11 6.12 -0.52
N ASP A 48 7.13 5.33 0.56
CA ASP A 48 8.27 5.17 1.46
C ASP A 48 8.85 3.75 1.31
N ILE A 49 10.00 3.65 0.63
CA ILE A 49 10.72 2.39 0.40
C ILE A 49 11.60 2.08 1.61
N LYS A 50 11.51 0.84 2.11
CA LYS A 50 12.26 0.37 3.28
C LYS A 50 12.89 -0.99 3.03
N GLU A 51 13.99 -1.24 3.74
CA GLU A 51 14.64 -2.53 3.85
C GLU A 51 14.34 -3.14 5.22
N SER A 52 13.91 -4.40 5.26
CA SER A 52 13.73 -5.15 6.49
C SER A 52 15.05 -5.69 7.03
N SER A 53 15.06 -6.10 8.29
CA SER A 53 16.26 -6.62 8.97
C SER A 53 16.89 -7.86 8.33
N ASN A 54 16.16 -8.55 7.45
CA ASN A 54 16.64 -9.71 6.69
C ASN A 54 17.06 -9.35 5.24
N GLY A 55 17.24 -8.06 4.94
CA GLY A 55 17.73 -7.57 3.64
C GLY A 55 16.69 -7.58 2.51
N LYS A 56 15.40 -7.68 2.84
CA LYS A 56 14.32 -7.64 1.84
C LYS A 56 13.72 -6.24 1.76
N TRP A 57 13.23 -5.89 0.59
CA TRP A 57 12.72 -4.56 0.28
C TRP A 57 11.20 -4.55 0.26
N TYR A 58 10.59 -3.48 0.76
CA TYR A 58 9.15 -3.28 0.71
C TYR A 58 8.85 -1.78 0.67
N PHE A 59 7.60 -1.42 0.46
CA PHE A 59 7.18 -0.03 0.50
C PHE A 59 5.92 0.17 1.32
N ASN A 60 5.80 1.37 1.89
CA ASN A 60 4.59 1.87 2.51
C ASN A 60 4.01 3.01 1.67
N VAL A 61 2.70 3.18 1.78
CA VAL A 61 2.03 4.40 1.34
C VAL A 61 1.95 5.33 2.53
N VAL A 62 2.39 6.56 2.34
CA VAL A 62 2.40 7.59 3.37
C VAL A 62 1.58 8.81 2.97
N ASP A 63 0.97 9.47 3.95
CA ASP A 63 0.32 10.75 3.75
C ASP A 63 1.34 11.92 3.69
N GLY A 64 0.84 13.15 3.53
CA GLY A 64 1.68 14.36 3.51
C GLY A 64 2.40 14.67 4.83
N GLN A 65 2.06 13.98 5.92
CA GLN A 65 2.71 14.07 7.23
C GLN A 65 3.63 12.86 7.48
N HIS A 66 3.82 12.00 6.48
CA HIS A 66 4.62 10.79 6.53
C HIS A 66 4.03 9.67 7.42
N ASN A 67 2.73 9.71 7.73
CA ASN A 67 2.07 8.60 8.43
C ASN A 67 1.75 7.46 7.46
N ILE A 68 1.94 6.21 7.90
CA ILE A 68 1.68 5.02 7.07
C ILE A 68 0.17 4.77 6.95
N VAL A 69 -0.39 5.00 5.76
CA VAL A 69 -1.81 4.79 5.45
C VAL A 69 -2.10 3.41 4.84
N ALA A 70 -1.13 2.82 4.15
CA ALA A 70 -1.19 1.43 3.66
C ALA A 70 0.21 0.84 3.52
N ARG A 71 0.29 -0.48 3.36
CA ARG A 71 1.54 -1.21 3.26
C ARG A 71 1.51 -2.20 2.12
N ARG A 72 2.66 -2.42 1.51
CA ARG A 72 2.94 -3.65 0.79
C ARG A 72 3.24 -4.75 1.81
N ILE A 73 2.60 -5.91 1.65
CA ILE A 73 2.81 -7.07 2.54
C ILE A 73 3.82 -8.08 2.00
N GLU A 74 4.07 -8.05 0.69
CA GLU A 74 5.12 -8.84 0.06
C GLU A 74 6.45 -8.09 0.11
N TYR A 75 7.53 -8.85 0.24
CA TYR A 75 8.89 -8.33 0.32
C TYR A 75 9.68 -8.80 -0.90
N PHE A 76 10.56 -7.95 -1.40
CA PHE A 76 11.33 -8.14 -2.62
C PHE A 76 12.81 -8.37 -2.31
N GLU A 77 13.49 -9.12 -3.17
CA GLU A 77 14.92 -9.42 -2.99
C GLU A 77 15.81 -8.18 -3.16
N THR A 78 15.40 -7.22 -3.98
CA THR A 78 16.20 -6.04 -4.30
C THR A 78 15.34 -4.78 -4.32
N GLN A 79 15.97 -3.64 -4.07
CA GLN A 79 15.32 -2.34 -4.21
C GLN A 79 14.76 -2.12 -5.62
N VAL A 80 15.45 -2.64 -6.65
CA VAL A 80 15.02 -2.55 -8.05
C VAL A 80 13.71 -3.28 -8.28
N LEU A 81 13.56 -4.50 -7.73
CA LEU A 81 12.30 -5.25 -7.83
C LEU A 81 11.17 -4.54 -7.06
N CYS A 82 11.47 -3.97 -5.90
CA CYS A 82 10.51 -3.16 -5.15
C CYS A 82 10.04 -1.93 -5.95
N GLN A 83 10.97 -1.24 -6.64
CA GLN A 83 10.62 -0.11 -7.49
C GLN A 83 9.77 -0.53 -8.70
N ALA A 84 10.13 -1.64 -9.36
CA ALA A 84 9.34 -2.17 -10.46
C ALA A 84 7.91 -2.51 -10.02
N GLU A 85 7.73 -3.02 -8.80
CA GLU A 85 6.39 -3.25 -8.25
C GLU A 85 5.63 -1.94 -7.99
N ILE A 86 6.30 -0.89 -7.51
CA ILE A 86 5.67 0.43 -7.32
C ILE A 86 5.13 0.96 -8.64
N ASP A 87 5.91 0.83 -9.71
CA ASP A 87 5.51 1.30 -11.05
C ASP A 87 4.36 0.45 -11.62
N ARG A 88 4.40 -0.87 -11.39
CA ARG A 88 3.30 -1.79 -11.74
C ARG A 88 2.00 -1.43 -11.01
N VAL A 89 2.06 -1.24 -9.70
CA VAL A 89 0.89 -0.90 -8.88
C VAL A 89 0.34 0.48 -9.28
N ARG A 90 1.18 1.46 -9.60
CA ARG A 90 0.74 2.76 -10.15
C ARG A 90 -0.09 2.57 -11.41
N THR A 91 0.43 1.77 -12.35
CA THR A 91 -0.25 1.50 -13.62
C THR A 91 -1.63 0.86 -13.41
N ILE A 92 -1.72 -0.08 -12.46
CA ILE A 92 -2.99 -0.74 -12.11
C ILE A 92 -4.00 0.26 -11.55
N LEU A 93 -3.56 1.13 -10.64
CA LEU A 93 -4.40 2.14 -9.99
C LEU A 93 -4.85 3.27 -10.92
N GLU A 94 -4.11 3.56 -11.98
CA GLU A 94 -4.46 4.59 -12.97
C GLU A 94 -5.40 4.05 -14.06
N THR A 95 -5.46 2.72 -14.26
CA THR A 95 -6.22 2.08 -15.35
C THR A 95 -7.58 1.53 -14.91
N ASN A 96 -7.86 1.46 -13.60
CA ASN A 96 -9.12 0.96 -13.03
C ASN A 96 -9.81 2.02 -12.17
#